data_AF-J9GIN1-F1
#
_entry.id   AF-J9GIN1-F1
#
_cell.length_a   1.000
_cell.length_b   1.000
_cell.length_c   1.000
_cell.angle_alpha   90.00
_cell.angle_beta   90.00
_cell.angle_gamma   90.00
#
_symmetry.space_group_name_H-M   'P 1'
#
loop_
_entity.id
_entity.type
_entity.pdbx_description
1 polymer ?
#
loop_
_entity_poly.entity_id
_entity_poly.type
_entity_poly.pdbx_seq_one_letter_code
_entity_poly.pdbx_strand_id
1 'polypeptide(L)' 'MIRAMRKEDLEQIAALEKQCFSDPWPLDSLLYELEGNPFSTPYVLLDEQEENKIIGYAHLWVTFEQAQLANIAI' A
#
# COMPACT_ATOMS: atom_id res chain seq x y z
N MET A 1 13.27 4.60 -2.39
CA MET A 1 13.50 3.74 -1.19
C MET A 1 12.23 2.98 -0.81
N ILE A 2 12.28 1.72 -0.36
CA ILE A 2 11.09 0.95 0.08
C ILE A 2 11.04 0.84 1.61
N ARG A 3 9.86 1.01 2.21
CA ARG A 3 9.63 0.79 3.65
C ARG A 3 8.23 0.23 3.94
N ALA A 4 8.01 -0.26 5.15
CA ALA A 4 6.66 -0.62 5.62
C ALA A 4 5.73 0.62 5.60
N MET A 5 4.48 0.41 5.21
CA MET A 5 3.44 1.45 5.19
C MET A 5 3.09 1.89 6.62
N ARG A 6 2.68 3.15 6.77
CA ARG A 6 2.20 3.76 8.02
C ARG A 6 0.84 4.39 7.78
N LYS A 7 0.09 4.63 8.87
CA LYS A 7 -1.25 5.22 8.79
C LYS A 7 -1.27 6.59 8.11
N GLU A 8 -0.22 7.38 8.34
CA GLU A 8 -0.02 8.71 7.74
C GLU A 8 0.10 8.66 6.20
N ASP A 9 0.41 7.49 5.63
CA ASP A 9 0.57 7.31 4.18
C ASP A 9 -0.76 7.11 3.45
N LEU A 10 -1.82 6.71 4.17
CA LEU A 10 -3.08 6.24 3.58
C LEU A 10 -3.70 7.23 2.60
N GLU A 11 -3.60 8.54 2.86
CA GLU A 11 -4.13 9.55 1.94
C GLU A 11 -3.38 9.58 0.60
N GLN A 12 -2.05 9.48 0.63
CA GLN A 12 -1.23 9.41 -0.60
C GLN A 12 -1.49 8.09 -1.35
N ILE A 13 -1.67 6.98 -0.63
CA ILE A 13 -2.00 5.68 -1.23
C ILE A 13 -3.37 5.71 -1.89
N ALA A 14 -4.38 6.26 -1.22
CA ALA A 14 -5.72 6.39 -1.79
C ALA A 14 -5.73 7.29 -3.05
N ALA A 15 -4.85 8.30 -3.10
CA ALA A 15 -4.67 9.12 -4.28
C ALA A 15 -3.99 8.36 -5.43
N LEU A 16 -3.01 7.50 -5.14
CA LEU A 16 -2.37 6.62 -6.12
C LEU A 16 -3.35 5.57 -6.66
N GLU A 17 -4.10 4.91 -5.77
CA GLU A 17 -5.17 3.95 -6.14
C GLU A 17 -6.11 4.52 -7.20
N LYS A 18 -6.64 5.73 -6.96
CA LYS A 18 -7.55 6.43 -7.88
C LYS A 18 -6.91 6.80 -9.22
N GLN A 19 -5.59 6.92 -9.28
CA GLN A 19 -4.87 7.24 -10.52
C GLN A 19 -4.51 5.98 -11.31
N CYS A 20 -4.16 4.89 -10.61
CA CYS A 20 -3.65 3.68 -11.23
C CYS A 20 -4.76 2.67 -11.59
N PHE A 21 -5.92 2.70 -10.91
CA PHE A 21 -7.00 1.75 -11.12
C PHE A 21 -8.32 2.41 -11.52
N SER A 22 -9.04 1.78 -12.44
CA SER A 22 -10.39 2.18 -12.84
C SER A 22 -11.45 1.86 -11.78
N ASP A 23 -11.18 0.88 -10.91
CA ASP A 23 -12.00 0.51 -9.76
C ASP A 23 -11.12 0.51 -8.49
N PRO A 24 -10.81 1.69 -7.95
CA PRO A 24 -9.87 1.84 -6.86
C PRO A 24 -10.45 1.33 -5.54
N TRP A 25 -9.58 0.80 -4.67
CA TRP A 25 -10.00 0.41 -3.34
C TRP A 25 -10.48 1.61 -2.51
N PRO A 26 -11.61 1.47 -1.79
CA PRO A 26 -12.05 2.51 -0.87
C PRO A 26 -11.07 2.64 0.30
N LEU A 27 -11.05 3.82 0.92
CA LEU A 27 -10.13 4.13 2.02
C LEU A 27 -10.25 3.12 3.19
N ASP A 28 -11.46 2.65 3.48
CA ASP A 28 -11.70 1.67 4.54
C ASP A 28 -11.04 0.32 4.24
N SER A 29 -10.98 -0.10 2.97
CA SER A 29 -10.27 -1.32 2.56
C SER A 29 -8.77 -1.16 2.75
N LEU A 30 -8.20 0.00 2.36
CA LEU A 30 -6.80 0.30 2.59
C LEU A 30 -6.46 0.34 4.09
N LEU A 31 -7.34 0.91 4.90
CA LEU A 31 -7.18 0.94 6.36
C LEU A 31 -7.24 -0.47 6.96
N TYR A 32 -8.18 -1.31 6.50
CA TYR A 32 -8.28 -2.70 6.92
C TYR A 32 -7.00 -3.48 6.56
N GLU A 33 -6.44 -3.27 5.38
CA GLU A 33 -5.20 -3.92 4.95
C GLU A 33 -3.99 -3.47 5.76
N LEU A 34 -4.02 -2.28 6.36
CA LEU A 34 -2.95 -1.79 7.21
C LEU A 34 -3.07 -2.24 8.68
N GLU A 35 -4.27 -2.17 9.26
CA GLU A 35 -4.48 -2.35 10.71
C GLU A 35 -5.34 -3.56 11.08
N GLY A 36 -6.19 -4.03 10.16
CA GLY A 36 -7.21 -5.06 10.43
C GLY A 36 -6.84 -6.46 9.96
N ASN A 37 -6.10 -6.58 8.85
CA ASN A 37 -5.73 -7.86 8.25
C ASN A 37 -4.41 -8.37 8.86
N PRO A 38 -4.42 -9.43 9.70
CA PRO A 38 -3.22 -9.94 10.37
C PRO A 38 -2.21 -10.60 9.42
N PHE A 39 -2.61 -10.90 8.18
CA PHE A 39 -1.75 -11.49 7.16
C PHE A 39 -1.18 -10.46 6.20
N SER A 40 -1.68 -9.22 6.24
CA SER A 40 -1.24 -8.17 5.34
C SER A 40 0.12 -7.61 5.77
N THR A 41 0.99 -7.46 4.78
CA THR A 41 2.30 -6.86 4.88
C THR A 41 2.39 -5.74 3.84
N PRO A 42 1.95 -4.52 4.18
CA PRO A 42 1.93 -3.38 3.26
C PRO A 42 3.27 -2.65 3.20
N TYR A 43 3.69 -2.31 1.99
CA TYR A 43 4.91 -1.54 1.70
C TYR A 43 4.62 -0.32 0.84
N VAL A 44 5.46 0.71 1.00
CA VAL A 44 5.44 1.92 0.16
C VAL A 44 6.80 2.15 -0.49
N LEU A 45 6.76 2.70 -1.70
CA LEU A 45 7.91 3.19 -2.45
C LEU A 45 7.98 4.71 -2.35
N LEU A 46 9.09 5.21 -1.83
CA LEU A 46 9.38 6.63 -1.69
C LEU A 46 10.22 7.14 -2.87
N ASP A 47 9.91 8.36 -3.31
CA ASP A 47 10.72 9.16 -4.23
C ASP A 47 12.13 9.38 -3.63
N GLU A 48 13.16 9.34 -4.48
CA GLU A 48 14.55 9.55 -4.04
C GLU A 48 14.92 11.03 -3.93
N GLN A 49 14.18 11.91 -4.61
CA GLN A 49 14.45 13.35 -4.66
C GLN A 49 13.55 14.13 -3.69
N GLU A 50 12.35 13.62 -3.41
CA GLU A 50 11.36 14.26 -2.55
C GLU A 50 11.10 13.41 -1.29
N GLU A 51 11.68 13.83 -0.17
CA GLU A 51 11.50 13.14 1.11
C GLU A 51 10.00 13.08 1.49
N ASN A 52 9.53 11.88 1.84
CA ASN A 52 8.13 11.55 2.18
C ASN A 52 7.09 11.54 1.04
N LYS A 53 7.51 11.74 -0.22
CA LYS A 53 6.62 11.53 -1.36
C LYS A 53 6.52 10.05 -1.69
N ILE A 54 5.31 9.51 -1.65
CA ILE A 54 5.06 8.13 -2.04
C ILE A 54 4.73 8.08 -3.53
N ILE A 55 5.46 7.24 -4.24
CA ILE A 55 5.33 7.03 -5.69
C ILE A 55 4.88 5.61 -6.02
N GLY A 56 4.48 4.82 -5.02
CA GLY A 56 3.96 3.49 -5.21
C GLY A 56 3.75 2.73 -3.90
N TYR A 57 3.04 1.61 -3.97
CA TYR A 57 2.81 0.71 -2.84
C TYR A 57 2.57 -0.73 -3.28
N ALA A 58 2.68 -1.66 -2.34
CA ALA A 58 2.28 -3.04 -2.52
C ALA A 58 1.66 -3.60 -1.24
N HIS A 59 0.56 -4.34 -1.38
CA HIS A 59 -0.05 -5.14 -0.33
C HIS A 59 0.24 -6.61 -0.60
N LEU A 60 0.91 -7.28 0.33
CA LEU A 60 1.16 -8.72 0.28
C LEU A 60 0.44 -9.41 1.42
N TRP A 61 -0.23 -10.52 1.15
CA TRP A 61 -0.72 -11.42 2.17
C TRP A 61 0.27 -12.55 2.37
N VAL A 62 0.86 -12.63 3.56
CA VAL A 62 1.87 -13.62 3.90
C VAL A 62 1.27 -14.62 4.88
N THR A 63 1.25 -15.90 4.47
CA THR A 63 0.76 -17.00 5.29
C THR A 63 1.72 -18.19 5.18
N PHE A 64 2.30 -18.61 6.30
CA PHE A 64 3.31 -19.67 6.34
C PHE A 64 4.45 -19.42 5.34
N GLU A 65 4.57 -20.27 4.31
CA GLU A 65 5.60 -20.23 3.27
C GLU A 65 5.08 -19.59 1.96
N GLN A 66 3.88 -19.00 1.99
CA GLN A 66 3.22 -18.40 0.84
C GLN A 66 3.11 -16.89 1.00
N ALA A 67 3.40 -16.17 -0.08
CA ALA A 67 3.10 -14.76 -0.23
C ALA A 67 2.19 -14.57 -1.45
N GLN A 68 1.09 -13.87 -1.27
CA GLN A 68 0.17 -13.49 -2.34
C GLN A 68 0.22 -11.99 -2.52
N LEU A 69 0.40 -11.53 -3.75
CA LEU A 69 0.32 -10.12 -4.07
C LEU A 69 -1.16 -9.74 -4.20
N ALA A 70 -1.68 -9.00 -3.22
CA ALA A 70 -3.08 -8.58 -3.20
C ALA A 70 -3.30 -7.38 -4.11
N ASN A 71 -2.41 -6.38 -4.05
CA ASN A 71 -2.50 -5.18 -4.88
C ASN A 71 -1.12 -4.49 -5.00
N ILE A 72 -0.84 -3.82 -6.12
CA ILE A 72 0.39 -3.06 -6.36
C ILE A 72 0.15 -1.93 -7.37
N ALA A 73 0.65 -0.74 -7.08
CA ALA A 73 0.61 0.39 -8.01
C ALA A 73 1.82 1.31 -7.86
N ILE A 74 2.15 1.99 -8.96
CA ILE A 74 3.23 2.95 -9.16
C ILE A 74 2.69 4.06 -10.09
#